data_AF-A0A848HZ75-F1
#
_entry.id   AF-A0A848HZ75-F1
#
_cell.length_a   1.000
_cell.length_b   1.000
_cell.length_c   1.000
_cell.angle_alpha   90.00
_cell.angle_beta   90.00
_cell.angle_gamma   90.00
#
_symmetry.space_group_name_H-M   'P 1'
#
loop_
_entity.id
_entity.type
_entity.pdbx_description
1 polymer ?
#
loop_
_entity_poly.entity_id
_entity_poly.type
_entity_poly.pdbx_seq_one_letter_code
_entity_poly.pdbx_strand_id
1 'polypeptide(L)'
;MTNTKSQSVRIVASHEPGYWPAQATGFRLIRLLEKYLALSQTCARSIGVARTCIERDFFRAEYDRLYRLSGRIAHQVARSNGYTILRALAVDSPAYRVVIQRQHILLSTDSRFEDTPQFIALEKFRADAERLAEAEMRATAGATFELYARQFSEQCARYIDRLDPNLQRYAVVIANDHGYVEDEEERYADFGADLCSLTGIDEQYCHCGRHP
;
A
#
# COMPACT_ATOMS: atom_id res chain seq x y z
N MET A 1 -32.85 15.97 -21.25
CA MET A 1 -32.47 14.95 -20.24
C MET A 1 -32.26 13.62 -20.96
N THR A 2 -31.05 13.37 -21.45
CA THR A 2 -30.71 12.08 -22.09
C THR A 2 -30.41 11.08 -20.99
N ASN A 3 -31.34 10.15 -20.81
CA ASN A 3 -31.24 9.05 -19.87
C ASN A 3 -30.12 8.13 -20.36
N THR A 4 -28.90 8.34 -19.86
CA THR A 4 -27.72 7.50 -20.12
C THR A 4 -28.00 6.14 -19.49
N LYS A 5 -28.71 5.27 -20.23
CA LYS A 5 -28.90 3.86 -19.86
C LYS A 5 -27.51 3.33 -19.53
N SER A 6 -27.30 2.98 -18.26
CA SER A 6 -26.19 2.18 -17.78
C SER A 6 -25.91 1.12 -18.84
N GLN A 7 -24.76 1.23 -19.53
CA GLN A 7 -24.34 0.26 -20.53
C GLN A 7 -24.40 -1.11 -19.86
N SER A 8 -25.42 -1.88 -20.23
CA SER A 8 -25.71 -3.16 -19.64
C SER A 8 -24.45 -4.01 -19.70
N VAL A 9 -23.99 -4.49 -18.54
CA VAL A 9 -22.90 -5.45 -18.39
C VAL A 9 -23.37 -6.78 -19.02
N ARG A 10 -23.37 -6.82 -20.36
CA ARG A 10 -23.63 -8.00 -21.17
C ARG A 10 -22.49 -8.15 -22.16
N ILE A 11 -22.27 -9.39 -22.59
CA ILE A 11 -21.31 -9.69 -23.65
C ILE A 11 -21.91 -9.20 -24.97
N VAL A 12 -21.12 -8.39 -25.68
CA VAL A 12 -21.46 -7.79 -26.98
C VAL A 12 -20.70 -8.57 -28.07
N ALA A 13 -21.43 -9.11 -29.05
CA ALA A 13 -20.83 -9.86 -30.15
C ALA A 13 -20.06 -8.94 -31.12
N SER A 14 -19.14 -9.51 -31.92
CA SER A 14 -18.25 -8.77 -32.83
C SER A 14 -18.98 -7.96 -33.91
N HIS A 15 -20.18 -8.38 -34.29
CA HIS A 15 -21.02 -7.73 -35.29
C HIS A 15 -21.98 -6.68 -34.67
N GLU A 16 -22.10 -6.63 -33.35
CA GLU A 16 -23.00 -5.69 -32.67
C GLU A 16 -22.36 -4.29 -32.59
N PRO A 17 -23.15 -3.21 -32.80
CA PRO A 17 -22.69 -1.85 -32.53
C PRO A 17 -22.20 -1.71 -31.09
N GLY A 18 -21.05 -1.06 -30.90
CA GLY A 18 -20.46 -0.86 -29.57
C GLY A 18 -19.53 -1.99 -29.09
N TYR A 19 -19.21 -2.97 -29.94
CA TYR A 19 -18.23 -4.02 -29.64
C TYR A 19 -16.88 -3.47 -29.15
N TRP A 20 -16.30 -2.50 -29.86
CA TRP A 20 -14.99 -1.95 -29.50
C TRP A 20 -14.96 -1.27 -28.11
N PRO A 21 -15.92 -0.39 -27.76
CA PRO A 21 -16.07 0.10 -26.38
C PRO A 21 -16.23 -1.01 -25.34
N ALA A 22 -16.99 -2.07 -25.64
CA ALA A 22 -17.17 -3.20 -24.74
C ALA A 22 -15.87 -4.00 -24.54
N GLN A 23 -15.07 -4.18 -25.59
CA GLN A 23 -13.73 -4.79 -25.52
C GLN A 23 -12.78 -3.96 -24.65
N ALA A 24 -12.71 -2.64 -24.88
CA ALA A 24 -11.89 -1.74 -24.09
C ALA A 24 -12.25 -1.79 -22.59
N THR A 25 -13.55 -1.83 -22.29
CA THR A 25 -14.05 -2.01 -20.92
C THR A 25 -13.62 -3.37 -20.34
N GLY A 26 -13.69 -4.45 -21.12
CA GLY A 26 -13.21 -5.77 -20.73
C GLY A 26 -11.73 -5.78 -20.34
N PHE A 27 -10.85 -5.24 -21.20
CA PHE A 27 -9.42 -5.12 -20.89
C PHE A 27 -9.15 -4.28 -19.64
N ARG A 28 -9.88 -3.16 -19.47
CA ARG A 28 -9.76 -2.31 -18.28
C ARG A 28 -10.12 -3.07 -17.00
N LEU A 29 -11.22 -3.81 -17.02
CA LEU A 29 -11.64 -4.62 -15.86
C LEU A 29 -10.65 -5.74 -15.54
N ILE A 30 -10.08 -6.40 -16.56
CA ILE A 30 -9.05 -7.43 -16.38
C ILE A 30 -7.81 -6.83 -15.72
N ARG A 31 -7.27 -5.73 -16.25
CA ARG A 31 -6.09 -5.06 -15.66
C ARG A 31 -6.36 -4.61 -14.22
N LEU A 32 -7.57 -4.11 -13.96
CA LEU A 32 -7.96 -3.69 -12.62
C LEU A 32 -8.04 -4.89 -11.66
N LEU A 33 -8.59 -6.02 -12.12
CA LEU A 33 -8.62 -7.26 -11.34
C LEU A 33 -7.20 -7.74 -11.02
N GLU A 34 -6.32 -7.82 -12.02
CA GLU A 34 -4.93 -8.24 -11.84
C GLU A 34 -4.18 -7.34 -10.85
N LYS A 35 -4.38 -6.01 -10.93
CA LYS A 35 -3.85 -5.05 -9.95
C LYS A 35 -4.27 -5.40 -8.52
N TYR A 36 -5.56 -5.62 -8.27
CA TYR A 36 -6.05 -5.88 -6.91
C TYR A 36 -5.71 -7.29 -6.42
N LEU A 37 -5.59 -8.27 -7.32
CA LEU A 37 -5.05 -9.59 -6.98
C LEU A 37 -3.59 -9.49 -6.53
N ALA A 38 -2.76 -8.72 -7.23
CA ALA A 38 -1.37 -8.48 -6.84
C ALA A 38 -1.28 -7.80 -5.47
N LEU A 39 -2.08 -6.77 -5.21
CA LEU A 39 -2.12 -6.11 -3.90
C LEU A 39 -2.61 -7.04 -2.78
N SER A 40 -3.60 -7.90 -3.06
CA SER A 40 -4.08 -8.89 -2.09
C SER A 40 -2.98 -9.88 -1.71
N GLN A 41 -2.20 -10.33 -2.70
CA GLN A 41 -1.04 -11.19 -2.46
C GLN A 41 0.04 -10.48 -1.63
N THR A 42 0.30 -9.20 -1.91
CA THR A 42 1.21 -8.38 -1.08
C THR A 42 0.73 -8.36 0.37
N CYS A 43 -0.54 -8.04 0.64
CA CYS A 43 -1.08 -8.05 2.00
C CYS A 43 -0.96 -9.43 2.67
N ALA A 44 -1.30 -10.51 1.95
CA ALA A 44 -1.19 -11.87 2.49
C ALA A 44 0.25 -12.19 2.95
N ARG A 45 1.26 -11.78 2.17
CA ARG A 45 2.67 -11.93 2.56
C ARG A 45 3.03 -11.05 3.75
N SER A 46 2.62 -9.78 3.71
CA SER A 46 2.88 -8.82 4.78
C SER A 46 2.30 -9.26 6.13
N ILE A 47 1.19 -10.02 6.16
CA ILE A 47 0.66 -10.64 7.40
C ILE A 47 1.69 -11.61 8.01
N GLY A 48 2.37 -12.41 7.19
CA GLY A 48 3.33 -13.42 7.63
C GLY A 48 4.63 -12.84 8.17
N VAL A 49 5.06 -11.69 7.64
CA VAL A 49 6.28 -10.97 8.06
C VAL A 49 6.01 -9.79 9.00
N ALA A 50 4.74 -9.56 9.38
CA ALA A 50 4.36 -8.45 10.24
C ALA A 50 5.09 -8.52 11.58
N ARG A 51 5.77 -7.42 11.96
CA ARG A 51 6.54 -7.32 13.20
C ARG A 51 5.66 -7.03 14.41
N THR A 52 4.55 -6.32 14.21
CA THR A 52 3.61 -5.94 15.28
C THR A 52 2.22 -6.52 15.07
N CYS A 53 1.41 -6.52 16.13
CA CYS A 53 -0.02 -6.85 16.02
C CYS A 53 -0.76 -5.82 15.16
N ILE A 54 -0.41 -4.54 15.27
CA ILE A 54 -1.01 -3.43 14.51
C ILE A 54 -0.77 -3.64 13.01
N GLU A 55 0.48 -3.89 12.59
CA GLU A 55 0.80 -4.22 11.20
C GLU A 55 -0.03 -5.42 10.71
N ARG A 56 -0.06 -6.50 11.50
CA ARG A 56 -0.75 -7.74 11.14
C ARG A 56 -2.26 -7.53 10.96
N ASP A 57 -2.89 -6.81 11.87
CA ASP A 57 -4.32 -6.55 11.84
C ASP A 57 -4.69 -5.60 10.70
N PHE A 58 -3.86 -4.60 10.44
CA PHE A 58 -4.00 -3.74 9.27
C PHE A 58 -3.92 -4.54 7.96
N PHE A 59 -2.89 -5.38 7.78
CA PHE A 59 -2.74 -6.16 6.55
C PHE A 59 -3.87 -7.19 6.37
N ARG A 60 -4.40 -7.76 7.46
CA ARG A 60 -5.60 -8.62 7.42
C ARG A 60 -6.83 -7.85 6.96
N ALA A 61 -7.11 -6.70 7.58
CA ALA A 61 -8.27 -5.88 7.22
C ALA A 61 -8.19 -5.42 5.75
N GLU A 62 -7.00 -5.05 5.28
CA GLU A 62 -6.81 -4.64 3.90
C GLU A 62 -6.89 -5.82 2.93
N TYR A 63 -6.36 -6.99 3.29
CA TYR A 63 -6.55 -8.22 2.51
C TYR A 63 -8.04 -8.49 2.30
N ASP A 64 -8.85 -8.46 3.36
CA ASP A 64 -10.30 -8.71 3.28
C ASP A 64 -11.03 -7.67 2.42
N ARG A 65 -10.63 -6.40 2.52
CA ARG A 65 -11.14 -5.33 1.66
C ARG A 65 -10.82 -5.60 0.19
N LEU A 66 -9.58 -5.93 -0.13
CA LEU A 66 -9.12 -6.19 -1.49
C LEU A 66 -9.72 -7.47 -2.05
N TYR A 67 -9.91 -8.51 -1.24
CA TYR A 67 -10.59 -9.75 -1.60
C TYR A 67 -12.03 -9.48 -2.02
N ARG A 68 -12.79 -8.71 -1.22
CA ARG A 68 -14.18 -8.32 -1.57
C ARG A 68 -14.24 -7.48 -2.84
N LEU A 69 -13.29 -6.57 -3.04
CA LEU A 69 -13.22 -5.74 -4.24
C LEU A 69 -12.90 -6.58 -5.49
N SER A 70 -11.90 -7.46 -5.38
CA SER A 70 -11.50 -8.38 -6.45
C SER A 70 -12.66 -9.30 -6.83
N GLY A 71 -13.42 -9.82 -5.86
CA GLY A 71 -14.62 -10.62 -6.13
C GLY A 71 -15.69 -9.87 -6.92
N ARG A 72 -15.97 -8.60 -6.58
CA ARG A 72 -16.91 -7.75 -7.34
C ARG A 72 -16.42 -7.50 -8.77
N ILE A 73 -15.15 -7.20 -8.95
CA ILE A 73 -14.57 -6.96 -10.28
C ILE A 73 -14.56 -8.25 -11.10
N ALA A 74 -14.19 -9.39 -10.52
CA ALA A 74 -14.25 -10.69 -11.17
C ALA A 74 -15.66 -11.01 -11.66
N HIS A 75 -16.69 -10.70 -10.87
CA HIS A 75 -18.08 -10.84 -11.30
C HIS A 75 -18.42 -9.92 -12.49
N GLN A 76 -17.91 -8.68 -12.51
CA GLN A 76 -18.09 -7.77 -13.65
C GLN A 76 -17.35 -8.25 -14.91
N VAL A 77 -16.12 -8.78 -14.75
CA VAL A 77 -15.36 -9.39 -15.85
C VAL A 77 -16.13 -10.56 -16.43
N ALA A 78 -16.65 -11.46 -15.59
CA ALA A 78 -17.41 -12.64 -16.01
C ALA A 78 -18.68 -12.29 -16.83
N ARG A 79 -19.24 -11.09 -16.64
CA ARG A 79 -20.47 -10.62 -17.31
C ARG A 79 -20.23 -9.67 -18.47
N SER A 80 -18.97 -9.32 -18.74
CA SER A 80 -18.57 -8.42 -19.82
C SER A 80 -17.76 -9.15 -20.87
N ASN A 81 -17.38 -8.43 -21.94
CA ASN A 81 -16.46 -8.95 -22.95
C ASN A 81 -15.10 -9.37 -22.36
N GLY A 82 -14.77 -8.97 -21.12
CA GLY A 82 -13.60 -9.46 -20.39
C GLY A 82 -13.58 -10.99 -20.26
N TYR A 83 -14.74 -11.63 -20.07
CA TYR A 83 -14.84 -13.10 -20.06
C TYR A 83 -14.35 -13.71 -21.38
N THR A 84 -14.86 -13.19 -22.50
CA THR A 84 -14.49 -13.66 -23.83
C THR A 84 -13.01 -13.40 -24.14
N ILE A 85 -12.49 -12.24 -23.72
CA ILE A 85 -11.06 -11.90 -23.84
C ILE A 85 -10.21 -12.91 -23.06
N LEU A 86 -10.48 -13.14 -21.78
CA LEU A 86 -9.70 -14.08 -20.95
C LEU A 86 -9.71 -15.48 -21.54
N ARG A 87 -10.88 -15.94 -22.01
CA ARG A 87 -11.03 -17.26 -22.61
C ARG A 87 -10.29 -17.39 -23.95
N ALA A 88 -10.26 -16.32 -24.75
CA ALA A 88 -9.57 -16.29 -26.04
C ALA A 88 -8.06 -16.19 -25.88
N LEU A 89 -7.57 -15.41 -24.90
CA LEU A 89 -6.15 -15.32 -24.58
C LEU A 89 -5.63 -16.65 -24.05
N ALA A 90 -6.41 -17.35 -23.22
CA ALA A 90 -6.04 -18.62 -22.58
C ALA A 90 -4.68 -18.59 -21.86
N VAL A 91 -4.22 -17.39 -21.49
CA VAL A 91 -2.99 -17.16 -20.75
C VAL A 91 -3.25 -17.48 -19.28
N ASP A 92 -2.32 -18.17 -18.64
CA ASP A 92 -2.36 -18.48 -17.21
C ASP A 92 -2.08 -17.23 -16.36
N SER A 93 -3.01 -16.26 -16.40
CA SER A 93 -2.95 -15.04 -15.59
C SER A 93 -3.77 -15.18 -14.30
N PRO A 94 -3.47 -14.39 -13.25
CA PRO A 94 -4.26 -14.41 -12.01
C PRO A 94 -5.75 -14.17 -12.26
N ALA A 95 -6.10 -13.27 -13.19
CA ALA A 95 -7.48 -13.02 -13.57
C ALA A 95 -8.12 -14.23 -14.27
N TYR A 96 -7.38 -14.94 -15.13
CA TYR A 96 -7.85 -16.17 -15.76
C TYR A 96 -8.17 -17.26 -14.73
N ARG A 97 -7.26 -17.50 -13.77
CA ARG A 97 -7.46 -18.49 -12.70
C ARG A 97 -8.71 -18.20 -11.86
N VAL A 98 -8.92 -16.94 -11.49
CA VAL A 98 -10.07 -16.52 -10.67
C VAL A 98 -11.39 -16.57 -11.45
N VAL A 99 -11.42 -16.07 -12.70
CA VAL A 99 -12.66 -15.90 -13.45
C VAL A 99 -13.05 -17.16 -14.24
N ILE A 100 -12.09 -17.82 -14.89
CA ILE A 100 -12.33 -18.97 -15.77
C ILE A 100 -12.21 -20.28 -15.00
N GLN A 101 -11.12 -20.47 -14.25
CA GLN A 101 -10.89 -21.71 -13.48
C GLN A 101 -11.59 -21.72 -12.11
N ARG A 102 -12.19 -20.59 -11.70
CA ARG A 102 -12.87 -20.43 -10.40
C ARG A 102 -11.97 -20.77 -9.20
N GLN A 103 -10.67 -20.55 -9.33
CA GLN A 103 -9.74 -20.73 -8.21
C GLN A 103 -10.01 -19.65 -7.15
N HIS A 104 -10.03 -20.08 -5.90
CA HIS A 104 -10.12 -19.17 -4.77
C HIS A 104 -8.82 -18.37 -4.63
N ILE A 105 -8.93 -17.10 -4.25
CA ILE A 105 -7.78 -16.29 -3.83
C ILE A 105 -7.39 -16.83 -2.46
N LEU A 106 -6.44 -17.76 -2.44
CA LEU A 106 -5.94 -18.34 -1.20
C LEU A 106 -5.05 -17.31 -0.49
N LEU A 107 -5.16 -17.26 0.84
CA LEU A 107 -4.09 -16.79 1.71
C LEU A 107 -2.92 -17.74 1.49
N SER A 108 -2.05 -17.44 0.52
CA SER A 108 -0.93 -18.32 0.18
C SER A 108 0.01 -18.42 1.38
N THR A 109 -0.06 -19.52 2.11
CA THR A 109 0.97 -19.92 3.07
C THR A 109 2.13 -20.67 2.44
N ASP A 110 2.06 -21.09 1.17
CA ASP A 110 3.01 -22.12 0.69
C ASP A 110 3.29 -22.18 -0.82
N SER A 111 3.40 -21.04 -1.50
CA SER A 111 3.96 -21.06 -2.85
C SER A 111 5.19 -20.17 -2.95
N ARG A 112 6.32 -20.81 -3.30
CA ARG A 112 7.63 -20.23 -3.67
C ARG A 112 7.52 -19.31 -4.90
N PHE A 113 6.79 -18.22 -4.75
CA PHE A 113 6.84 -17.06 -5.63
C PHE A 113 7.58 -15.97 -4.86
N GLU A 114 8.88 -16.17 -4.67
CA GLU A 114 9.77 -15.08 -4.31
C GLU A 114 9.45 -13.89 -5.25
N ASP A 115 9.30 -12.68 -4.69
CA ASP A 115 9.47 -11.43 -5.43
C ASP A 115 8.33 -10.88 -6.30
N THR A 116 7.15 -10.58 -5.73
CA THR A 116 6.35 -9.49 -6.36
C THR A 116 7.11 -8.17 -6.19
N PRO A 117 7.29 -7.35 -7.23
CA PRO A 117 8.03 -6.09 -7.13
C PRO A 117 7.50 -5.18 -6.01
N GLN A 118 6.18 -5.22 -5.76
CA GLN A 118 5.54 -4.48 -4.67
C GLN A 118 5.96 -4.96 -3.28
N PHE A 119 6.04 -6.28 -3.07
CA PHE A 119 6.48 -6.83 -1.79
C PHE A 119 7.97 -6.55 -1.55
N ILE A 120 8.82 -6.73 -2.57
CA ILE A 120 10.25 -6.38 -2.47
C ILE A 120 10.43 -4.90 -2.15
N ALA A 121 9.67 -4.02 -2.80
CA ALA A 121 9.73 -2.59 -2.54
C ALA A 121 9.37 -2.26 -1.08
N LEU A 122 8.37 -2.94 -0.51
CA LEU A 122 8.00 -2.77 0.90
C LEU A 122 9.04 -3.36 1.85
N GLU A 123 9.61 -4.52 1.57
CA GLU A 123 10.68 -5.11 2.40
C GLU A 123 11.95 -4.26 2.35
N LYS A 124 12.29 -3.71 1.18
CA LYS A 124 13.37 -2.75 1.05
C LYS A 124 13.06 -1.48 1.84
N PHE A 125 11.84 -0.96 1.74
CA PHE A 125 11.42 0.19 2.55
C PHE A 125 11.54 -0.10 4.05
N ARG A 126 11.12 -1.29 4.51
CA ARG A 126 11.25 -1.71 5.90
C ARG A 126 12.71 -1.68 6.36
N ALA A 127 13.63 -2.23 5.57
CA ALA A 127 15.06 -2.18 5.87
C ALA A 127 15.61 -0.75 5.84
N ASP A 128 15.14 0.10 4.92
CA ASP A 128 15.54 1.50 4.83
C ASP A 128 15.04 2.32 6.05
N ALA A 129 13.80 2.08 6.49
CA ALA A 129 13.21 2.71 7.66
C ALA A 129 13.93 2.29 8.96
N GLU A 130 14.27 1.01 9.10
CA GLU A 130 15.03 0.50 10.24
C GLU A 130 16.43 1.14 10.30
N ARG A 131 17.15 1.20 9.16
CA ARG A 131 18.46 1.88 9.09
C ARG A 131 18.36 3.36 9.41
N LEU A 132 17.30 4.03 8.95
CA LEU A 132 17.05 5.43 9.24
C LEU A 132 16.80 5.64 10.74
N ALA A 133 15.93 4.83 11.35
CA ALA A 133 15.63 4.87 12.77
C ALA A 133 16.91 4.69 13.61
N GLU A 134 17.73 3.69 13.31
CA GLU A 134 18.99 3.46 14.01
C GLU A 134 20.00 4.61 13.85
N ALA A 135 20.03 5.26 12.68
CA ALA A 135 20.90 6.39 12.42
C ALA A 135 20.44 7.62 13.23
N GLU A 136 19.14 7.90 13.23
CA GLU A 136 18.55 9.00 13.99
C GLU A 136 18.69 8.77 15.49
N MET A 137 18.42 7.58 16.01
CA MET A 137 18.63 7.24 17.43
C MET A 137 20.08 7.52 17.89
N ARG A 138 21.06 7.27 17.02
CA ARG A 138 22.48 7.57 17.28
C ARG A 138 22.78 9.07 17.20
N ALA A 139 22.20 9.77 16.23
CA ALA A 139 22.39 11.20 16.04
C ALA A 139 21.74 12.04 17.15
N THR A 140 20.58 11.60 17.65
CA THR A 140 19.80 12.24 18.72
C THR A 140 20.14 11.70 20.10
N ALA A 141 21.24 10.94 20.26
CA ALA A 141 21.57 10.33 21.55
C ALA A 141 21.62 11.39 22.68
N GLY A 142 20.66 11.31 23.61
CA GLY A 142 20.49 12.26 24.73
C GLY A 142 19.51 13.41 24.49
N ALA A 143 18.95 13.56 23.30
CA ALA A 143 17.85 14.47 22.99
C ALA A 143 16.48 13.84 23.26
N THR A 144 15.41 14.63 23.11
CA THR A 144 14.04 14.17 23.33
C THR A 144 13.53 13.26 22.22
N PHE A 145 12.52 12.46 22.55
CA PHE A 145 11.84 11.60 21.59
C PHE A 145 11.18 12.42 20.48
N GLU A 146 10.66 13.60 20.79
CA GLU A 146 10.04 14.52 19.84
C GLU A 146 11.03 14.96 18.75
N LEU A 147 12.31 15.16 19.11
CA LEU A 147 13.34 15.55 18.14
C LEU A 147 13.65 14.38 17.20
N TYR A 148 13.79 13.18 17.78
CA TYR A 148 13.94 11.95 17.02
C TYR A 148 12.76 11.75 16.06
N ALA A 149 11.52 11.80 16.56
CA ALA A 149 10.31 11.57 15.77
C ALA A 149 10.19 12.59 14.63
N ARG A 150 10.52 13.86 14.89
CA ARG A 150 10.56 14.91 13.86
C ARG A 150 11.57 14.60 12.75
N GLN A 151 12.83 14.35 13.12
CA GLN A 151 13.91 14.12 12.16
C GLN A 151 13.72 12.82 11.36
N PHE A 152 13.33 11.75 12.06
CA PHE A 152 12.99 10.48 11.45
C PHE A 152 11.83 10.65 10.47
N SER A 153 10.74 11.32 10.87
CA SER A 153 9.56 11.49 10.03
C SER A 153 9.83 12.32 8.79
N GLU A 154 10.60 13.42 8.90
CA GLU A 154 10.96 14.24 7.74
C GLU A 154 11.75 13.43 6.70
N GLN A 155 12.71 12.62 7.16
CA GLN A 155 13.51 11.81 6.27
C GLN A 155 12.70 10.63 5.70
N CYS A 156 11.90 9.95 6.52
CA CYS A 156 11.10 8.80 6.13
C CYS A 156 10.03 9.18 5.10
N ALA A 157 9.39 10.35 5.25
CA ALA A 157 8.39 10.85 4.30
C ALA A 157 8.93 10.87 2.86
N ARG A 158 10.18 11.28 2.66
CA ARG A 158 10.82 11.29 1.32
C ARG A 158 10.97 9.89 0.72
N TYR A 159 11.12 8.85 1.53
CA TYR A 159 11.14 7.46 1.07
C TYR A 159 9.74 6.97 0.74
N ILE A 160 8.75 7.32 1.56
CA ILE A 160 7.33 7.00 1.32
C ILE A 160 6.87 7.62 0.00
N ASP A 161 7.17 8.90 -0.25
CA ASP A 161 6.74 9.61 -1.46
C ASP A 161 7.29 9.01 -2.76
N ARG A 162 8.44 8.33 -2.70
CA ARG A 162 9.07 7.68 -3.86
C ARG A 162 8.48 6.31 -4.18
N LEU A 163 7.71 5.72 -3.26
CA LEU A 163 7.05 4.44 -3.49
C LEU A 163 5.86 4.60 -4.44
N ASP A 164 5.45 3.48 -5.06
CA ASP A 164 4.19 3.42 -5.78
C ASP A 164 3.05 3.90 -4.83
N PRO A 165 2.16 4.80 -5.29
CA PRO A 165 1.06 5.34 -4.47
C PRO A 165 0.17 4.26 -3.82
N ASN A 166 0.06 3.08 -4.41
CA ASN A 166 -0.71 1.97 -3.83
C ASN A 166 -0.01 1.36 -2.60
N LEU A 167 1.30 1.59 -2.43
CA LEU A 167 2.14 1.08 -1.36
C LEU A 167 2.38 2.08 -0.23
N GLN A 168 2.21 3.39 -0.49
CA GLN A 168 2.49 4.45 0.48
C GLN A 168 1.77 4.22 1.82
N ARG A 169 0.49 3.90 1.78
CA ARG A 169 -0.30 3.57 2.99
C ARG A 169 0.24 2.37 3.78
N TYR A 170 0.90 1.42 3.12
CA TYR A 170 1.51 0.26 3.76
C TYR A 170 2.84 0.66 4.41
N ALA A 171 3.60 1.50 3.72
CA ALA A 171 4.85 2.06 4.20
C ALA A 171 4.63 2.94 5.43
N VAL A 172 3.56 3.76 5.48
CA VAL A 172 3.19 4.53 6.67
C VAL A 172 2.98 3.62 7.89
N VAL A 173 2.23 2.53 7.74
CA VAL A 173 1.98 1.59 8.85
C VAL A 173 3.28 0.94 9.34
N ILE A 174 4.20 0.62 8.44
CA ILE A 174 5.54 0.11 8.79
C ILE A 174 6.37 1.20 9.50
N ALA A 175 6.35 2.43 9.01
CA ALA A 175 7.12 3.54 9.56
C ALA A 175 6.64 3.94 10.97
N ASN A 176 5.35 3.81 11.25
CA ASN A 176 4.77 4.09 12.58
C ASN A 176 5.41 3.23 13.69
N ASP A 177 5.86 2.01 13.38
CA ASP A 177 6.60 1.16 14.33
C ASP A 177 7.92 1.80 14.81
N HIS A 178 8.49 2.67 13.98
CA HIS A 178 9.73 3.39 14.26
C HIS A 178 9.50 4.82 14.79
N GLY A 179 8.24 5.20 15.07
CA GLY A 179 7.89 6.54 15.57
C GLY A 179 7.64 7.58 14.48
N TYR A 180 7.23 7.15 13.28
CA TYR A 180 6.77 8.07 12.24
C TYR A 180 5.51 8.84 12.67
N VAL A 181 5.50 10.14 12.38
CA VAL A 181 4.38 11.05 12.61
C VAL A 181 3.98 11.66 11.28
N GLU A 182 2.77 11.35 10.82
CA GLU A 182 2.25 11.81 9.52
C GLU A 182 1.79 13.28 9.57
N ASP A 183 1.15 13.69 10.66
CA ASP A 183 0.62 15.04 10.86
C ASP A 183 1.77 16.04 11.10
N GLU A 184 1.80 17.13 10.32
CA GLU A 184 2.81 18.18 10.48
C GLU A 184 2.65 18.94 11.80
N GLU A 185 1.44 19.18 12.27
CA GLU A 185 1.21 19.88 13.54
C GLU A 185 1.71 19.04 14.73
N GLU A 186 1.53 17.73 14.67
CA GLU A 186 2.06 16.79 15.68
C GLU A 186 3.58 16.61 15.55
N ARG A 187 4.12 16.64 14.31
CA ARG A 187 5.56 16.54 14.04
C ARG A 187 6.34 17.77 14.51
N TYR A 188 5.68 18.93 14.60
CA TYR A 188 6.27 20.19 15.06
C TYR A 188 5.64 20.71 16.35
N ALA A 189 5.06 19.83 17.18
CA ALA A 189 4.64 20.21 18.51
C ALA A 189 5.84 20.84 19.25
N ASP A 190 5.67 22.07 19.75
CA ASP A 190 6.72 22.77 20.48
C ASP A 190 7.19 21.89 21.65
N PHE A 191 8.51 21.80 21.84
CA PHE A 191 9.14 20.98 22.89
C PHE A 191 8.72 21.40 24.33
N GLY A 192 7.98 22.49 24.49
CA GLY A 192 7.59 23.06 25.77
C GLY A 192 8.48 24.24 26.18
N ALA A 193 8.05 25.00 27.19
CA ALA A 193 8.65 26.30 27.55
C ALA A 193 10.06 26.22 28.16
N ASP A 194 10.56 25.02 28.50
CA ASP A 194 11.84 24.81 29.20
C ASP A 194 12.81 23.91 28.42
N LEU A 195 12.47 23.54 27.18
CA LEU A 195 13.30 22.69 26.32
C LEU A 195 13.83 23.49 25.13
N CYS A 196 15.10 23.25 24.79
CA CYS A 196 15.75 23.84 23.64
C CYS A 196 15.01 23.48 22.34
N SER A 197 14.57 24.48 21.59
CA SER A 197 13.91 24.29 20.29
C SER A 197 14.76 23.60 19.22
N LEU A 198 16.09 23.60 19.39
CA LEU A 198 17.05 22.97 18.48
C LEU A 198 17.34 21.52 18.85
N THR A 199 17.55 21.23 20.14
CA THR A 199 18.06 19.94 20.64
C THR A 199 17.04 19.16 21.45
N GLY A 200 15.93 19.76 21.84
CA GLY A 200 14.94 19.20 22.77
C GLY A 200 15.43 19.06 24.21
N ILE A 201 16.71 19.34 24.49
CA ILE A 201 17.29 19.22 25.84
C ILE A 201 16.83 20.40 26.70
N ASP A 202 16.60 20.17 27.99
CA ASP A 202 16.33 21.23 28.96
C ASP A 202 17.37 22.37 28.82
N GLU A 203 16.87 23.60 28.69
CA GLU A 203 17.69 24.77 28.36
C GLU A 203 18.85 24.97 29.34
N GLN A 204 18.69 24.60 30.61
CA GLN A 204 19.72 24.73 31.65
C GLN A 204 20.89 23.76 31.46
N TYR A 205 20.66 22.66 30.76
CA TYR A 205 21.65 21.63 30.47
C TYR A 205 22.07 21.61 29.00
N CYS A 206 21.44 22.43 28.15
CA CYS A 206 21.70 22.46 26.73
C CYS A 206 22.96 23.31 26.41
N HIS A 207 23.98 22.65 25.87
CA HIS A 207 25.24 23.30 25.50
C HIS A 207 25.26 23.91 24.09
N CYS A 208 24.11 24.17 23.46
CA CYS A 208 24.06 24.69 22.09
C CYS A 208 24.38 26.19 21.96
N GLY A 209 24.53 26.90 23.10
CA GLY A 209 24.89 28.32 23.14
C GLY A 209 23.79 29.28 22.66
N ARG A 210 22.52 28.83 22.64
CA ARG A 210 21.36 29.65 22.23
C ARG A 210 20.41 30.00 23.38
N HIS A 211 20.71 29.53 24.59
CA HIS A 211 19.97 29.84 25.81
C HIS A 211 20.80 30.80 26.66
N PRO A 212 20.15 31.73 27.39
CA PRO A 212 20.81 32.70 28.25
C PRO A 212 21.56 32.08 29.44
#